data_AF-A0AAW7A7S0-F1
#
_entry.id   AF-A0AAW7A7S0-F1
#
_cell.length_a   1.000
_cell.length_b   1.000
_cell.length_c   1.000
_cell.angle_alpha   90.00
_cell.angle_beta   90.00
_cell.angle_gamma   90.00
#
_symmetry.space_group_name_H-M   'P 1'
#
loop_
_entity.id
_entity.type
_entity.pdbx_description
1 polymer ?
#
loop_
_entity_poly.entity_id
_entity_poly.type
_entity_poly.pdbx_seq_one_letter_code
_entity_poly.pdbx_strand_id
1 'polypeptide(L)'
;MDNLLRDELLRSYGTYCSNKEADNFEEYQLLGAAKYAKSIAYKLEDLDLLGLASKIEIELLERIKTENEYYLSFDEAPSEFPHLEDGREFCKDLFYKQKRYRVDMKPYRRLLFDHEETFMSAGLYDSLVKYLDEDAVLHKIYNQVKHKIMYYQGATLPEINKVDALFNEAFEDICRKADKHLERQLSKAVATNS
;
A
#
# COMPACT_ATOMS: atom_id res chain seq x y z
N MET A 1 -26.92 8.47 -15.92
CA MET A 1 -25.74 7.62 -15.66
C MET A 1 -24.63 8.42 -14.93
N ASP A 2 -24.81 9.73 -14.72
CA ASP A 2 -23.77 10.70 -14.31
C ASP A 2 -23.30 10.68 -12.86
N ASN A 3 -24.04 10.11 -11.90
CA ASN A 3 -23.64 10.23 -10.49
C ASN A 3 -22.72 9.10 -10.00
N LEU A 4 -22.69 7.94 -10.66
CA LEU A 4 -21.96 6.78 -10.11
C LEU A 4 -20.44 7.01 -10.06
N LEU A 5 -19.87 7.56 -11.14
CA LEU A 5 -18.42 7.79 -11.22
C LEU A 5 -17.99 8.91 -10.27
N ARG A 6 -18.82 9.95 -10.15
CA ARG A 6 -18.63 11.07 -9.23
C ARG A 6 -18.67 10.60 -7.78
N ASP A 7 -19.70 9.85 -7.41
CA ASP A 7 -19.92 9.36 -6.04
C ASP A 7 -18.81 8.39 -5.62
N GLU A 8 -18.37 7.52 -6.53
CA GLU A 8 -17.29 6.58 -6.24
C GLU A 8 -15.92 7.27 -6.14
N LEU A 9 -15.66 8.29 -6.97
CA LEU A 9 -14.45 9.09 -6.87
C LEU A 9 -14.42 9.88 -5.56
N LEU A 10 -15.53 10.48 -5.15
CA LEU A 10 -15.65 11.16 -3.85
C LEU A 10 -15.50 10.21 -2.68
N ARG A 11 -16.10 9.01 -2.74
CA ARG A 11 -15.95 7.98 -1.71
C ARG A 11 -14.51 7.53 -1.59
N SER A 12 -13.86 7.22 -2.72
CA SER A 12 -12.46 6.79 -2.76
C SER A 12 -11.54 7.88 -2.21
N TYR A 13 -11.77 9.13 -2.62
CA TYR A 13 -11.02 10.28 -2.13
C TYR A 13 -11.22 10.54 -0.64
N GLY A 14 -12.47 10.55 -0.16
CA GLY A 14 -12.76 10.72 1.26
C GLY A 14 -12.19 9.60 2.14
N THR A 15 -12.18 8.36 1.65
CA THR A 15 -11.57 7.21 2.32
C THR A 15 -10.06 7.41 2.45
N TYR A 16 -9.41 7.80 1.35
CA TYR A 16 -7.98 8.11 1.33
C TYR A 16 -7.63 9.27 2.30
N CYS A 17 -8.36 10.39 2.25
CA CYS A 17 -8.11 11.53 3.15
C CYS A 17 -8.30 11.20 4.63
N SER A 18 -9.19 10.25 4.94
CA SER A 18 -9.46 9.82 6.32
C SER A 18 -8.46 8.77 6.82
N ASN A 19 -7.72 8.14 5.91
CA ASN A 19 -6.75 7.11 6.23
C ASN A 19 -5.38 7.72 6.51
N LYS A 20 -5.05 7.89 7.80
CA LYS A 20 -3.73 8.36 8.24
C LYS A 20 -2.59 7.36 7.98
N GLU A 21 -2.92 6.13 7.59
CA GLU A 21 -1.97 5.06 7.26
C GLU A 21 -1.89 4.79 5.75
N ALA A 22 -2.53 5.63 4.92
CA ALA A 22 -2.49 5.48 3.46
C ALA A 22 -1.05 5.61 2.96
N ASP A 23 -0.64 4.67 2.10
CA ASP A 23 0.70 4.65 1.51
C ASP A 23 0.72 5.27 0.11
N ASN A 24 1.93 5.47 -0.43
CA ASN A 24 2.12 6.09 -1.73
C ASN A 24 1.44 5.27 -2.84
N PHE A 25 1.25 3.96 -2.67
CA PHE A 25 0.57 3.11 -3.64
C PHE A 25 -0.92 3.45 -3.74
N GLU A 26 -1.60 3.67 -2.60
CA GLU A 26 -2.99 4.15 -2.57
C GLU A 26 -3.13 5.55 -3.21
N GLU A 27 -2.16 6.44 -2.97
CA GLU A 27 -2.14 7.79 -3.57
C GLU A 27 -2.00 7.75 -5.11
N TYR A 28 -1.10 6.92 -5.65
CA TYR A 28 -0.95 6.75 -7.10
C TYR A 28 -2.15 6.07 -7.76
N GLN A 29 -2.80 5.12 -7.09
CA GLN A 29 -4.05 4.51 -7.60
C GLN A 29 -5.16 5.55 -7.72
N LEU A 30 -5.31 6.40 -6.70
CA LEU A 30 -6.30 7.46 -6.68
C LEU A 30 -6.01 8.53 -7.75
N LEU A 31 -4.74 8.86 -7.98
CA LEU A 31 -4.33 9.72 -9.09
C LEU A 31 -4.72 9.13 -10.45
N GLY A 32 -4.53 7.81 -10.63
CA GLY A 32 -4.97 7.09 -11.82
C GLY A 32 -6.49 7.16 -12.02
N ALA A 33 -7.26 6.95 -10.95
CA ALA A 33 -8.72 7.05 -10.97
C ALA A 33 -9.21 8.47 -11.29
N ALA A 34 -8.59 9.49 -10.71
CA ALA A 34 -8.91 10.89 -10.99
C ALA A 34 -8.63 11.27 -12.46
N LYS A 35 -7.48 10.86 -13.01
CA LYS A 35 -7.15 11.08 -14.43
C LYS A 35 -8.13 10.38 -15.38
N TYR A 36 -8.53 9.16 -15.04
CA TYR A 36 -9.54 8.43 -15.81
C TYR A 36 -10.90 9.16 -15.78
N ALA A 37 -11.38 9.53 -14.59
CA ALA A 37 -12.63 10.28 -14.43
C ALA A 37 -12.60 11.61 -15.20
N LYS A 38 -11.49 12.35 -15.13
CA LYS A 38 -11.25 13.58 -15.89
C LYS A 38 -11.33 13.36 -17.41
N SER A 39 -10.71 12.28 -17.92
CA SER A 39 -10.77 11.94 -19.34
C SER A 39 -12.18 11.59 -19.81
N ILE A 40 -12.98 10.92 -18.98
CA ILE A 40 -14.37 10.59 -19.30
C ILE A 40 -15.22 11.86 -19.27
N ALA A 41 -15.07 12.69 -18.23
CA ALA A 41 -15.77 13.95 -18.07
C ALA A 41 -15.53 14.91 -19.25
N TYR A 42 -14.29 15.01 -19.72
CA TYR A 42 -13.95 15.81 -20.91
C TYR A 42 -14.67 15.32 -22.18
N LYS A 43 -14.74 13.99 -22.39
CA LYS A 43 -15.41 13.40 -23.57
C LYS A 43 -16.93 13.55 -23.53
N LEU A 44 -17.51 13.59 -22.33
CA LEU A 44 -18.94 13.71 -22.11
C LEU A 44 -19.40 15.15 -21.89
N GLU A 45 -18.47 16.12 -21.92
CA GLU A 45 -18.72 17.53 -21.62
C GLU A 45 -19.33 17.76 -20.21
N ASP A 46 -19.05 16.85 -19.27
CA ASP A 46 -19.48 16.96 -17.87
C ASP A 46 -18.51 17.86 -17.10
N LEU A 47 -18.84 19.14 -17.03
CA LEU A 47 -18.01 20.16 -16.38
C LEU A 47 -17.89 19.97 -14.87
N ASP A 48 -18.90 19.40 -14.21
CA ASP A 48 -18.90 19.19 -12.76
C ASP A 48 -17.92 18.08 -12.38
N LEU A 49 -17.99 16.94 -13.07
CA LEU A 49 -17.05 15.84 -12.87
C LEU A 49 -15.64 16.23 -13.32
N LEU A 50 -15.52 17.01 -14.40
CA LEU A 50 -14.23 17.50 -14.88
C LEU A 50 -13.56 18.39 -13.84
N GLY A 51 -14.32 19.32 -13.24
CA GLY A 51 -13.84 20.20 -12.17
C GLY A 51 -13.42 19.41 -10.93
N LEU A 52 -14.25 18.47 -10.49
CA LEU A 52 -13.95 17.62 -9.34
C LEU A 52 -12.69 16.77 -9.55
N ALA A 53 -12.62 16.04 -10.66
CA ALA A 53 -11.49 15.16 -10.95
C ALA A 53 -10.19 15.95 -11.14
N SER A 54 -10.26 17.13 -11.75
CA SER A 54 -9.10 18.04 -11.87
C SER A 54 -8.62 18.54 -10.52
N LYS A 55 -9.55 18.88 -9.61
CA LYS A 55 -9.20 19.32 -8.26
C LYS A 55 -8.49 18.21 -7.48
N ILE A 56 -9.03 16.99 -7.49
CA ILE A 56 -8.42 15.83 -6.83
C ILE A 56 -7.04 15.54 -7.44
N GLU A 57 -6.92 15.57 -8.78
CA GLU A 57 -5.63 15.38 -9.45
C GLU A 57 -4.59 16.40 -9.01
N ILE A 58 -4.93 17.69 -8.93
CA ILE A 58 -4.01 18.75 -8.50
C ILE A 58 -3.57 18.51 -7.05
N GLU A 59 -4.51 18.25 -6.14
CA GLU A 59 -4.21 18.02 -4.72
C GLU A 59 -3.27 16.82 -4.53
N LEU A 60 -3.48 15.73 -5.27
CA LEU A 60 -2.61 14.55 -5.24
C LEU A 60 -1.23 14.85 -5.85
N LEU A 61 -1.17 15.56 -6.98
CA LEU A 61 0.10 15.92 -7.61
C LEU A 61 0.93 16.87 -6.74
N GLU A 62 0.31 17.82 -6.05
CA GLU A 62 0.99 18.72 -5.11
C GLU A 62 1.53 17.96 -3.90
N ARG A 63 0.78 16.99 -3.38
CA ARG A 63 1.25 16.11 -2.31
C ARG A 63 2.43 15.25 -2.75
N ILE A 64 2.30 14.54 -3.85
CA ILE A 64 3.38 13.73 -4.45
C ILE A 64 4.61 14.60 -4.71
N LYS A 65 4.41 15.81 -5.24
CA LYS A 65 5.49 16.76 -5.49
C LYS A 65 6.14 17.20 -4.18
N THR A 66 5.37 17.56 -3.15
CA THR A 66 5.90 17.96 -1.85
C THR A 66 6.68 16.82 -1.19
N GLU A 67 6.19 15.58 -1.31
CA GLU A 67 6.90 14.40 -0.82
C GLU A 67 8.20 14.18 -1.59
N ASN A 68 8.16 14.26 -2.93
CA ASN A 68 9.34 14.14 -3.77
C ASN A 68 10.34 15.28 -3.55
N GLU A 69 9.88 16.52 -3.37
CA GLU A 69 10.72 17.68 -3.05
C GLU A 69 11.32 17.57 -1.65
N TYR A 70 10.57 17.04 -0.68
CA TYR A 70 11.11 16.65 0.61
C TYR A 70 12.25 15.65 0.41
N TYR A 71 12.06 14.56 -0.35
CA TYR A 71 13.12 13.59 -0.64
C TYR A 71 14.31 14.19 -1.43
N LEU A 72 14.06 15.07 -2.40
CA LEU A 72 15.09 15.73 -3.22
C LEU A 72 15.85 16.81 -2.45
N SER A 73 15.25 17.43 -1.44
CA SER A 73 15.91 18.42 -0.58
C SER A 73 17.01 17.81 0.32
N PHE A 74 17.11 16.48 0.38
CA PHE A 74 18.19 15.75 1.04
C PHE A 74 19.41 15.46 0.14
N ASP A 75 19.37 15.78 -1.16
CA ASP A 75 20.48 15.47 -2.10
C ASP A 75 21.67 16.46 -2.06
N GLU A 76 21.52 17.67 -1.46
CA GLU A 76 22.59 18.70 -1.47
C GLU A 76 23.29 18.93 -0.11
N ALA A 77 22.82 18.32 0.98
CA ALA A 77 23.44 18.40 2.31
C ALA A 77 24.18 17.08 2.66
N PRO A 78 25.22 17.09 3.51
CA PRO A 78 25.78 15.86 4.05
C PRO A 78 24.66 15.07 4.72
N SER A 79 24.29 13.92 4.15
CA SER A 79 23.10 13.18 4.55
C SER A 79 23.08 12.94 6.06
N GLU A 80 22.04 13.42 6.76
CA GLU A 80 21.73 13.00 8.14
C GLU A 80 21.53 11.48 8.25
N PHE A 81 21.41 10.80 7.10
CA PHE A 81 21.16 9.37 6.94
C PHE A 81 22.30 8.73 6.12
N PRO A 82 23.40 8.33 6.79
CA PRO A 82 24.62 7.87 6.13
C PRO A 82 24.42 6.61 5.25
N HIS A 83 23.30 5.90 5.39
CA HIS A 83 23.03 4.62 4.74
C HIS A 83 21.82 4.67 3.78
N LEU A 84 21.40 5.84 3.31
CA LEU A 84 20.21 5.99 2.47
C LEU A 84 20.29 5.10 1.21
N GLU A 85 21.36 5.24 0.42
CA GLU A 85 21.56 4.46 -0.80
C GLU A 85 22.09 3.04 -0.51
N ASP A 86 23.12 2.94 0.33
CA ASP A 86 23.76 1.67 0.65
C ASP A 86 22.79 0.70 1.34
N GLY A 87 21.95 1.21 2.24
CA GLY A 87 20.93 0.44 2.94
C GLY A 87 19.82 -0.05 2.02
N ARG A 88 19.45 0.74 1.00
CA ARG A 88 18.49 0.33 -0.02
C ARG A 88 19.04 -0.82 -0.87
N GLU A 89 20.25 -0.70 -1.40
CA GLU A 89 20.85 -1.76 -2.20
C GLU A 89 21.16 -3.00 -1.35
N PHE A 90 21.58 -2.83 -0.10
CA PHE A 90 21.76 -3.93 0.84
C PHE A 90 20.47 -4.73 1.07
N CYS A 91 19.34 -4.05 1.33
CA CYS A 91 18.06 -4.73 1.47
C CYS A 91 17.60 -5.39 0.16
N LYS A 92 17.80 -4.74 -0.99
CA LYS A 92 17.44 -5.29 -2.30
C LYS A 92 18.21 -6.58 -2.60
N ASP A 93 19.49 -6.62 -2.23
CA ASP A 93 20.34 -7.80 -2.37
C ASP A 93 19.81 -8.95 -1.51
N LEU A 94 19.50 -8.70 -0.23
CA LEU A 94 18.99 -9.74 0.67
C LEU A 94 17.62 -10.28 0.23
N PHE A 95 16.68 -9.39 -0.13
CA PHE A 95 15.31 -9.78 -0.44
C PHE A 95 15.15 -10.39 -1.84
N TYR A 96 15.77 -9.80 -2.87
CA TYR A 96 15.45 -10.16 -4.26
C TYR A 96 16.58 -10.88 -4.99
N LYS A 97 17.85 -10.51 -4.76
CA LYS A 97 18.98 -11.19 -5.42
C LYS A 97 19.29 -12.52 -4.72
N GLN A 98 19.45 -12.50 -3.40
CA GLN A 98 19.77 -13.67 -2.58
C GLN A 98 18.52 -14.49 -2.22
N LYS A 99 17.33 -13.87 -2.27
CA LYS A 99 16.05 -14.50 -1.88
C LYS A 99 16.12 -15.11 -0.48
N ARG A 100 16.76 -14.39 0.46
CA ARG A 100 17.00 -14.85 1.84
C ARG A 100 15.70 -15.06 2.60
N TYR A 101 14.70 -14.24 2.31
CA TYR A 101 13.43 -14.21 3.02
C TYR A 101 12.31 -14.82 2.19
N ARG A 102 11.39 -15.50 2.89
CA ARG A 102 10.15 -16.03 2.34
C ARG A 102 9.05 -15.83 3.36
N VAL A 103 7.85 -15.61 2.87
CA VAL A 103 6.65 -15.50 3.70
C VAL A 103 5.75 -16.69 3.40
N ASP A 104 5.05 -17.18 4.41
CA ASP A 104 4.07 -18.26 4.26
C ASP A 104 2.70 -17.73 4.67
N MET A 105 1.84 -17.48 3.69
CA MET A 105 0.48 -17.00 3.92
C MET A 105 -0.56 -18.13 3.86
N LYS A 106 -0.14 -19.40 3.75
CA LYS A 106 -1.06 -20.55 3.67
C LYS A 106 -2.05 -20.64 4.82
N PRO A 107 -1.70 -20.37 6.10
CA PRO A 107 -2.67 -20.42 7.19
C PRO A 107 -3.86 -19.48 6.95
N TYR A 108 -3.59 -18.28 6.45
CA TYR A 108 -4.59 -17.27 6.12
C TYR A 108 -5.41 -17.63 4.87
N ARG A 109 -4.76 -18.25 3.87
CA ARG A 109 -5.45 -18.72 2.67
C ARG A 109 -6.42 -19.88 2.97
N ARG A 110 -6.12 -20.72 3.97
CA ARG A 110 -7.05 -21.77 4.42
C ARG A 110 -8.35 -21.17 4.95
N LEU A 111 -8.28 -20.12 5.78
CA LEU A 111 -9.48 -19.42 6.26
C LEU A 111 -10.33 -18.87 5.10
N LEU A 112 -9.68 -18.37 4.06
CA LEU A 112 -10.31 -17.85 2.85
C LEU A 112 -11.02 -18.96 2.06
N PHE A 113 -10.40 -20.14 1.98
CA PHE A 113 -10.94 -21.33 1.33
C PHE A 113 -12.10 -21.94 2.13
N ASP A 114 -11.97 -22.04 3.46
CA ASP A 114 -12.99 -22.59 4.36
C ASP A 114 -14.30 -21.76 4.35
N HIS A 115 -14.22 -20.49 3.93
CA HIS A 115 -15.35 -19.56 3.82
C HIS A 115 -15.52 -18.97 2.41
N GLU A 116 -15.09 -19.69 1.38
CA GLU A 116 -15.07 -19.20 -0.01
C GLU A 116 -16.44 -18.69 -0.47
N GLU A 117 -17.51 -19.48 -0.31
CA GLU A 117 -18.86 -19.09 -0.72
C GLU A 117 -19.32 -17.78 -0.07
N THR A 118 -19.04 -17.62 1.23
CA THR A 118 -19.39 -16.43 2.02
C THR A 118 -18.65 -15.19 1.52
N PHE A 119 -17.37 -15.32 1.19
CA PHE A 119 -16.57 -14.21 0.67
C PHE A 119 -16.89 -13.88 -0.78
N MET A 120 -17.23 -14.89 -1.59
CA MET A 120 -17.65 -14.72 -2.98
C MET A 120 -18.99 -13.99 -3.06
N SER A 121 -19.98 -14.39 -2.24
CA SER A 121 -21.30 -13.72 -2.22
C SER A 121 -21.20 -12.27 -1.73
N ALA A 122 -20.26 -11.96 -0.85
CA ALA A 122 -19.96 -10.61 -0.39
C ALA A 122 -19.08 -9.79 -1.35
N GLY A 123 -18.59 -10.37 -2.46
CA GLY A 123 -17.69 -9.71 -3.41
C GLY A 123 -16.30 -9.38 -2.87
N LEU A 124 -15.85 -10.07 -1.80
CA LEU A 124 -14.60 -9.81 -1.10
C LEU A 124 -13.46 -10.75 -1.50
N TYR A 125 -13.78 -11.93 -2.03
CA TYR A 125 -12.82 -13.03 -2.27
C TYR A 125 -11.56 -12.58 -3.06
N ASP A 126 -11.74 -11.99 -4.24
CA ASP A 126 -10.61 -11.57 -5.10
C ASP A 126 -9.70 -10.54 -4.41
N SER A 127 -10.28 -9.62 -3.63
CA SER A 127 -9.51 -8.63 -2.90
C SER A 127 -8.69 -9.26 -1.76
N LEU A 128 -9.25 -10.26 -1.08
CA LEU A 128 -8.58 -10.99 -0.02
C LEU A 128 -7.50 -11.93 -0.56
N VAL A 129 -7.71 -12.54 -1.73
CA VAL A 129 -6.67 -13.34 -2.42
C VAL A 129 -5.45 -12.47 -2.74
N LYS A 130 -5.67 -11.28 -3.32
CA LYS A 130 -4.59 -10.31 -3.58
C LYS A 130 -3.92 -9.82 -2.29
N TYR A 131 -4.69 -9.63 -1.23
CA TYR A 131 -4.17 -9.22 0.07
C TYR A 131 -3.20 -10.26 0.68
N LEU A 132 -3.47 -11.55 0.45
CA LEU A 132 -2.65 -12.68 0.91
C LEU A 132 -1.64 -13.19 -0.13
N ASP A 133 -1.38 -12.41 -1.18
CA ASP A 133 -0.34 -12.73 -2.15
C ASP A 133 1.05 -12.65 -1.49
N GLU A 134 1.83 -13.73 -1.60
CA GLU A 134 3.11 -13.84 -0.87
C GLU A 134 4.15 -12.87 -1.42
N ASP A 135 4.17 -12.60 -2.73
CA ASP A 135 5.08 -11.63 -3.32
C ASP A 135 4.71 -10.20 -2.90
N ALA A 136 3.41 -9.88 -2.88
CA ALA A 136 2.92 -8.59 -2.38
C ALA A 136 3.24 -8.39 -0.89
N VAL A 137 3.06 -9.42 -0.06
CA VAL A 137 3.39 -9.37 1.37
C VAL A 137 4.90 -9.22 1.57
N LEU A 138 5.71 -9.98 0.84
CA LEU A 138 7.17 -9.86 0.90
C LEU A 138 7.63 -8.45 0.50
N HIS A 139 7.00 -7.85 -0.50
CA HIS A 139 7.29 -6.48 -0.93
C HIS A 139 6.95 -5.43 0.15
N LYS A 140 5.83 -5.61 0.88
CA LYS A 140 5.47 -4.75 2.01
C LYS A 140 6.51 -4.84 3.13
N ILE A 141 6.94 -6.05 3.48
CA ILE A 141 8.00 -6.26 4.49
C ILE A 141 9.31 -5.62 4.02
N TYR A 142 9.68 -5.83 2.76
CA TYR A 142 10.85 -5.19 2.17
C TYR A 142 10.82 -3.68 2.38
N ASN A 143 9.70 -3.00 2.09
CA ASN A 143 9.62 -1.55 2.27
C ASN A 143 9.76 -1.12 3.73
N GLN A 144 9.19 -1.85 4.69
CA GLN A 144 9.33 -1.56 6.11
C GLN A 144 10.79 -1.75 6.60
N VAL A 145 11.40 -2.88 6.24
CA VAL A 145 12.79 -3.19 6.63
C VAL A 145 13.75 -2.22 5.95
N LYS A 146 13.64 -2.04 4.64
CA LYS A 146 14.41 -1.06 3.85
C LYS A 146 14.35 0.32 4.49
N HIS A 147 13.17 0.83 4.83
CA HIS A 147 13.04 2.13 5.49
C HIS A 147 13.84 2.17 6.81
N LYS A 148 13.66 1.20 7.70
CA LYS A 148 14.44 1.13 8.96
C LYS A 148 15.96 1.06 8.73
N ILE A 149 16.43 0.45 7.65
CA ILE A 149 17.86 0.37 7.31
C ILE A 149 18.38 1.68 6.70
N MET A 150 17.63 2.29 5.76
CA MET A 150 18.02 3.55 5.10
C MET A 150 18.23 4.68 6.11
N TYR A 151 17.38 4.75 7.13
CA TYR A 151 17.42 5.78 8.18
C TYR A 151 18.17 5.33 9.44
N TYR A 152 18.96 4.26 9.35
CA TYR A 152 19.78 3.81 10.48
C TYR A 152 20.92 4.82 10.75
N GLN A 153 21.10 5.21 12.01
CA GLN A 153 22.08 6.23 12.41
C GLN A 153 23.44 5.65 12.85
N GLY A 154 23.64 4.33 12.77
CA GLY A 154 24.93 3.73 13.12
C GLY A 154 26.03 4.13 12.14
N ALA A 155 27.30 4.03 12.57
CA ALA A 155 28.44 4.36 11.71
C ALA A 155 28.56 3.42 10.49
N THR A 156 28.05 2.20 10.60
CA THR A 156 28.01 1.19 9.54
C THR A 156 26.60 0.64 9.37
N LEU A 157 26.34 -0.01 8.24
CA LEU A 157 25.11 -0.78 8.07
C LEU A 157 24.94 -1.81 9.19
N PRO A 158 23.71 -2.09 9.62
CA PRO A 158 23.45 -3.10 10.63
C PRO A 158 23.76 -4.49 10.09
N GLU A 159 24.21 -5.36 11.00
CA GLU A 159 24.51 -6.75 10.67
C GLU A 159 23.27 -7.49 10.15
N ILE A 160 23.49 -8.53 9.34
CA ILE A 160 22.43 -9.36 8.75
C ILE A 160 21.48 -9.89 9.83
N ASN A 161 21.98 -10.32 10.98
CA ASN A 161 21.15 -10.80 12.09
C ASN A 161 20.13 -9.75 12.57
N LYS A 162 20.50 -8.46 12.51
CA LYS A 162 19.59 -7.37 12.87
C LYS A 162 18.54 -7.16 11.77
N VAL A 163 18.91 -7.30 10.50
CA VAL A 163 17.95 -7.26 9.37
C VAL A 163 16.98 -8.43 9.43
N ASP A 164 17.46 -9.63 9.77
CA ASP A 164 16.63 -10.83 9.95
C ASP A 164 15.61 -10.62 11.08
N ALA A 165 16.02 -9.99 12.19
CA ALA A 165 15.11 -9.64 13.27
C ALA A 165 14.04 -8.62 12.83
N LEU A 166 14.43 -7.61 12.05
CA LEU A 166 13.49 -6.63 11.49
C LEU A 166 12.50 -7.26 10.51
N PHE A 167 12.95 -8.23 9.70
CA PHE A 167 12.08 -9.01 8.83
C PHE A 167 11.05 -9.78 9.65
N ASN A 168 11.46 -10.51 10.68
CA ASN A 168 10.56 -11.29 11.52
C ASN A 168 9.55 -10.39 12.25
N GLU A 169 9.99 -9.25 12.81
CA GLU A 169 9.11 -8.26 13.45
C GLU A 169 8.04 -7.74 12.49
N ALA A 170 8.45 -7.36 11.27
CA ALA A 170 7.54 -6.88 10.24
C ALA A 170 6.57 -7.97 9.76
N PHE A 171 7.05 -9.21 9.63
CA PHE A 171 6.20 -10.33 9.24
C PHE A 171 5.16 -10.66 10.31
N GLU A 172 5.56 -10.72 11.59
CA GLU A 172 4.65 -10.92 12.71
C GLU A 172 3.57 -9.83 12.78
N ASP A 173 3.94 -8.56 12.53
CA ASP A 173 2.96 -7.47 12.50
C ASP A 173 1.95 -7.62 11.35
N ILE A 174 2.41 -8.01 10.15
CA ILE A 174 1.52 -8.30 9.02
C ILE A 174 0.59 -9.47 9.34
N CYS A 175 1.11 -10.55 9.90
CA CYS A 175 0.34 -11.72 10.33
C CYS A 175 -0.78 -11.32 11.31
N ARG A 176 -0.43 -10.58 12.37
CA ARG A 176 -1.38 -10.08 13.36
C ARG A 176 -2.44 -9.15 12.75
N LYS A 177 -2.07 -8.33 11.77
CA LYS A 177 -3.01 -7.47 11.02
C LYS A 177 -3.92 -8.29 10.12
N ALA A 178 -3.39 -9.34 9.48
CA ALA A 178 -4.15 -10.23 8.63
C ALA A 178 -5.22 -11.01 9.42
N ASP A 179 -4.87 -11.53 10.61
CA ASP A 179 -5.84 -12.18 11.51
C ASP A 179 -7.05 -11.28 11.77
N LYS A 180 -6.80 -10.06 12.26
CA LYS A 180 -7.85 -9.08 12.56
C LYS A 180 -8.65 -8.66 11.32
N HIS A 181 -7.97 -8.51 10.19
CA HIS A 181 -8.61 -8.09 8.95
C HIS A 181 -9.57 -9.18 8.46
N LEU A 182 -9.11 -10.42 8.38
CA LEU A 182 -9.92 -11.53 7.87
C LEU A 182 -11.10 -11.84 8.79
N GLU A 183 -10.91 -11.84 10.12
CA GLU A 183 -12.00 -11.99 11.09
C GLU A 183 -13.09 -10.92 10.90
N ARG A 184 -12.66 -9.66 10.72
CA ARG A 184 -13.57 -8.54 10.49
C ARG A 184 -14.32 -8.67 9.16
N GLN A 185 -13.65 -9.08 8.10
CA GLN A 185 -14.29 -9.26 6.79
C GLN A 185 -15.25 -10.45 6.81
N LEU A 186 -14.90 -11.55 7.48
CA LEU A 186 -15.79 -12.69 7.64
C LEU A 186 -17.06 -12.29 8.40
N SER A 187 -16.91 -11.58 9.52
CA SER A 187 -18.04 -11.09 10.32
C SER A 187 -18.99 -10.21 9.50
N LYS A 188 -18.43 -9.32 8.66
CA LYS A 188 -19.21 -8.46 7.75
C LYS A 188 -19.91 -9.26 6.66
N ALA A 189 -19.22 -10.22 6.05
CA ALA A 189 -19.77 -11.04 4.98
C ALA A 189 -20.95 -11.89 5.50
N VAL A 190 -20.81 -12.51 6.67
CA VAL A 190 -21.89 -13.25 7.33
C VAL A 190 -23.09 -12.34 7.63
N ALA A 191 -22.87 -11.14 8.15
CA ALA A 191 -23.96 -10.18 8.43
C ALA A 191 -24.65 -9.64 7.17
N THR A 192 -23.99 -9.68 6.02
CA THR A 192 -24.56 -9.25 4.73
C THR A 192 -25.37 -10.37 4.07
N ASN A 193 -25.05 -11.63 4.38
CA ASN A 193 -25.73 -12.82 3.88
C ASN A 193 -26.86 -13.33 4.82
N SER A 194 -27.07 -12.70 5.98
CA SER A 194 -28.14 -13.00 6.94
C SER A 194 -29.36 -12.13 6.69
#